data_AF-A0A6B3ILL8-F1
#
_entry.id   AF-A0A6B3ILL8-F1
#
_cell.length_a   1.000
_cell.length_b   1.000
_cell.length_c   1.000
_cell.angle_alpha   90.00
_cell.angle_beta   90.00
_cell.angle_gamma   90.00
#
_symmetry.space_group_name_H-M   'P 1'
#
loop_
_entity.id
_entity.type
_entity.pdbx_description
1 polymer ?
#
loop_
_entity_poly.entity_id
_entity_poly.type
_entity_poly.pdbx_seq_one_letter_code
_entity_poly.pdbx_strand_id
1 'polypeptide(L)'
;ADVAVAAGRDDTLPALTGIRLGLDGETGTMTLAATDRYRFAVRTLPWKAAAGDPGPEGSADAFHEAGADVIVSARRLTEIARSLGRSGLVSVALDAGSAGFEHAGMRTTVRLLEGRLPRHDKLFALESP
;
A
#
# COMPACT_ATOMS: atom_id res chain seq x y z
N ALA A 1 -12.03 -5.71 4.72
CA ALA A 1 -12.62 -5.12 3.50
C ALA A 1 -12.60 -3.59 3.58
N ASP A 2 -11.72 -3.01 4.39
CA ASP A 2 -12.12 -1.79 5.11
C ASP A 2 -11.78 -0.52 4.32
N VAL A 3 -10.70 -0.55 3.54
CA VAL A 3 -10.25 0.61 2.75
C VAL A 3 -10.71 0.50 1.29
N ALA A 4 -10.69 -0.69 0.70
CA ALA A 4 -10.99 -0.92 -0.72
C ALA A 4 -12.39 -0.45 -1.13
N VAL A 5 -13.36 -0.43 -0.20
CA VAL A 5 -14.73 0.03 -0.45
C VAL A 5 -14.80 1.50 -0.86
N ALA A 6 -13.84 2.33 -0.44
CA ALA A 6 -13.79 3.76 -0.74
C ALA A 6 -13.09 4.08 -2.07
N ALA A 7 -12.49 3.10 -2.75
CA ALA A 7 -11.85 3.35 -4.05
C ALA A 7 -12.90 3.64 -5.14
N GLY A 8 -12.57 4.58 -6.01
CA GLY A 8 -13.35 4.91 -7.20
C GLY A 8 -13.39 3.76 -8.22
N ARG A 9 -14.34 3.85 -9.14
CA ARG A 9 -14.52 2.90 -10.26
C ARG A 9 -14.45 3.61 -11.62
N ASP A 10 -14.14 4.90 -11.60
CA ASP A 10 -14.05 5.74 -12.77
C ASP A 10 -12.61 5.71 -13.29
N ASP A 11 -12.38 4.98 -14.37
CA ASP A 11 -11.06 4.80 -14.96
C ASP A 11 -10.51 6.10 -15.59
N THR A 12 -11.32 7.17 -15.71
CA THR A 12 -10.83 8.50 -16.11
C THR A 12 -10.02 9.19 -15.01
N LEU A 13 -10.10 8.68 -13.77
CA LEU A 13 -9.29 9.11 -12.63
C LEU A 13 -8.50 7.92 -12.05
N PRO A 14 -7.48 7.40 -12.76
CA PRO A 14 -6.82 6.14 -12.41
C PRO A 14 -6.31 6.07 -10.97
N ALA A 15 -5.74 7.16 -10.44
CA ALA A 15 -5.25 7.21 -9.06
C ALA A 15 -6.35 6.92 -8.02
N LEU A 16 -7.60 7.33 -8.28
CA LEU A 16 -8.72 7.12 -7.36
C LEU A 16 -9.26 5.68 -7.40
N THR A 17 -8.93 4.91 -8.44
CA THR A 17 -9.25 3.47 -8.51
C THR A 17 -8.32 2.61 -7.63
N GLY A 18 -7.30 3.25 -7.03
CA GLY A 18 -6.28 2.61 -6.24
C GLY A 18 -6.46 2.70 -4.73
N ILE A 19 -5.62 1.96 -4.04
CA ILE A 19 -5.33 2.07 -2.61
C ILE A 19 -3.90 2.56 -2.48
N ARG A 20 -3.72 3.67 -1.77
CA ARG A 20 -2.41 4.17 -1.37
C ARG A 20 -1.84 3.28 -0.27
N LEU A 21 -0.59 2.84 -0.43
CA LEU A 21 0.24 2.20 0.58
C LEU A 21 1.31 3.20 1.01
N GLY A 22 1.15 3.79 2.20
CA GLY A 22 2.14 4.66 2.82
C GLY A 22 2.91 3.90 3.90
N LEU A 23 4.19 3.60 3.65
CA LEU A 23 5.09 3.01 4.64
C LEU A 23 5.86 4.12 5.34
N ASP A 24 5.85 4.08 6.67
CA ASP A 24 6.65 4.95 7.52
C ASP A 24 7.63 4.08 8.31
N GLY A 25 8.92 4.18 7.93
CA GLY A 25 10.01 3.44 8.54
C GLY A 25 10.35 3.91 9.95
N GLU A 26 10.13 5.19 10.26
CA GLU A 26 10.43 5.78 11.57
C GLU A 26 9.40 5.34 12.61
N THR A 27 8.11 5.40 12.26
CA THR A 27 7.03 5.02 13.18
C THR A 27 6.72 3.53 13.16
N GLY A 28 7.23 2.78 12.18
CA GLY A 28 6.92 1.36 12.02
C GLY A 28 5.44 1.13 11.68
N THR A 29 4.86 1.99 10.84
CA THR A 29 3.46 1.90 10.46
C THR A 29 3.26 1.84 8.95
N MET A 30 2.25 1.10 8.52
CA MET A 30 1.72 1.15 7.15
C MET A 30 0.33 1.76 7.17
N THR A 31 0.12 2.81 6.39
CA THR A 31 -1.17 3.47 6.20
C THR A 31 -1.74 3.09 4.84
N LEU A 32 -2.92 2.49 4.86
CA LEU A 32 -3.75 2.21 3.69
C LEU A 32 -4.77 3.34 3.52
N ALA A 33 -4.91 3.90 2.33
CA ALA A 33 -5.90 4.96 2.07
C ALA A 33 -6.58 4.82 0.71
N ALA A 34 -7.89 5.11 0.62
CA ALA A 34 -8.64 5.14 -0.63
C ALA A 34 -9.78 6.17 -0.59
N THR A 35 -10.14 6.71 -1.76
CA THR A 35 -11.23 7.68 -1.92
C THR A 35 -11.81 7.68 -3.35
N ASP A 36 -13.09 8.03 -3.47
CA ASP A 36 -13.86 8.13 -4.71
C ASP A 36 -14.35 9.57 -4.96
N ARG A 37 -13.70 10.56 -4.32
CA ARG A 37 -14.07 11.99 -4.20
C ARG A 37 -15.15 12.31 -3.17
N TYR A 38 -15.99 11.36 -2.79
CA TYR A 38 -17.14 11.62 -1.92
C TYR A 38 -16.94 11.09 -0.51
N ARG A 39 -16.11 10.06 -0.36
CA ARG A 39 -15.74 9.48 0.93
C ARG A 39 -14.27 9.13 0.95
N PHE A 40 -13.74 8.98 2.14
CA PHE A 40 -12.34 8.63 2.37
C PHE A 40 -12.28 7.51 3.41
N ALA A 41 -11.48 6.49 3.16
CA ALA A 41 -11.17 5.45 4.14
C ALA A 41 -9.67 5.40 4.39
N VAL A 42 -9.28 5.36 5.66
CA VAL A 42 -7.89 5.19 6.12
C VAL A 42 -7.84 4.00 7.06
N ARG A 43 -6.77 3.21 6.97
CA ARG A 43 -6.43 2.22 7.99
C ARG A 43 -4.93 2.17 8.22
N THR A 44 -4.53 2.29 9.47
CA THR A 44 -3.13 2.15 9.89
C THR A 44 -2.92 0.79 10.52
N LEU A 45 -1.83 0.12 10.16
CA LEU A 45 -1.43 -1.17 10.71
C LEU A 45 0.05 -1.14 11.11
N PRO A 46 0.45 -1.95 12.11
CA PRO A 46 1.86 -2.15 12.42
C PRO A 46 2.60 -2.69 11.20
N TRP A 47 3.79 -2.15 10.95
CA TRP A 47 4.69 -2.55 9.90
C TRP A 47 6.09 -2.71 10.47
N LYS A 48 6.84 -3.65 9.92
CA LYS A 48 8.25 -3.82 10.24
C LYS A 48 9.02 -3.99 8.95
N ALA A 49 10.03 -3.14 8.73
CA ALA A 49 10.99 -3.37 7.67
C ALA A 49 11.70 -4.71 7.92
N ALA A 50 11.77 -5.57 6.90
CA ALA A 50 12.56 -6.78 6.99
C ALA A 50 14.04 -6.35 7.17
N ALA A 51 14.64 -6.71 8.31
CA ALA A 51 16.05 -6.46 8.53
C ALA A 51 16.85 -7.46 7.69
N GLY A 52 17.54 -6.96 6.65
CA GLY A 52 18.51 -7.71 5.85
C GLY A 52 17.95 -8.31 4.56
N ASP A 53 18.32 -7.68 3.44
CA ASP A 53 19.30 -8.27 2.51
C ASP A 53 19.79 -7.13 1.57
N PRO A 54 21.03 -6.63 1.68
CA PRO A 54 21.57 -5.75 0.66
C PRO A 54 21.78 -6.61 -0.57
N GLY A 55 20.79 -6.61 -1.48
CA GLY A 55 20.93 -7.24 -2.79
C GLY A 55 22.22 -6.78 -3.46
N PRO A 56 22.85 -7.62 -4.29
CA PRO A 56 24.09 -7.26 -4.96
C PRO A 56 23.80 -6.06 -5.87
N GLU A 57 24.55 -4.98 -5.65
CA GLU A 57 24.62 -3.77 -6.47
C GLU A 57 23.44 -2.77 -6.34
N GLY A 58 23.50 -1.95 -5.28
CA GLY A 58 23.30 -0.50 -5.42
C GLY A 58 21.87 0.06 -5.54
N SER A 59 20.83 -0.75 -5.38
CA SER A 59 19.43 -0.26 -5.40
C SER A 59 18.64 -0.45 -4.10
N ALA A 60 19.28 -0.95 -3.03
CA ALA A 60 18.61 -1.31 -1.78
C ALA A 60 18.44 -0.15 -0.78
N ASP A 61 19.12 0.99 -0.97
CA ASP A 61 19.30 1.98 0.11
C ASP A 61 18.25 3.11 0.18
N ALA A 62 17.29 3.19 -0.74
CA ALA A 62 16.34 4.31 -0.77
C ALA A 62 15.01 4.07 -0.03
N PHE A 63 14.52 2.83 0.00
CA PHE A 63 13.20 2.51 0.57
C PHE A 63 13.26 2.00 2.02
N HIS A 64 14.45 1.61 2.49
CA HIS A 64 14.60 0.95 3.80
C HIS A 64 14.52 1.91 4.99
N GLU A 65 14.99 3.15 4.84
CA GLU A 65 14.91 4.18 5.90
C GLU A 65 13.87 5.28 5.62
N ALA A 66 13.62 5.67 4.36
CA ALA A 66 12.79 6.84 4.04
C ALA A 66 11.27 6.54 3.91
N GLY A 67 10.85 5.28 4.00
CA GLY A 67 9.47 4.88 3.77
C GLY A 67 9.10 4.81 2.28
N ALA A 68 7.81 4.63 1.99
CA ALA A 68 7.29 4.52 0.64
C ALA A 68 5.88 5.11 0.52
N ASP A 69 5.54 5.65 -0.65
CA ASP A 69 4.21 6.20 -0.94
C ASP A 69 3.79 5.81 -2.35
N VAL A 70 3.07 4.69 -2.46
CA VAL A 70 2.70 4.09 -3.75
C VAL A 70 1.20 3.85 -3.83
N ILE A 71 0.69 3.67 -5.04
CA ILE A 71 -0.72 3.35 -5.28
C ILE A 71 -0.80 2.00 -6.00
N VAL A 72 -1.62 1.10 -5.48
CA VAL A 72 -1.94 -0.18 -6.14
C VAL A 72 -3.41 -0.25 -6.50
N SER A 73 -3.76 -0.91 -7.60
CA SER A 73 -5.15 -1.15 -7.96
C SER A 73 -5.94 -1.77 -6.80
N ALA A 74 -7.05 -1.14 -6.41
CA ALA A 74 -7.89 -1.64 -5.32
C ALA A 74 -8.45 -3.03 -5.65
N ARG A 75 -8.85 -3.23 -6.91
CA ARG A 75 -9.34 -4.52 -7.40
C ARG A 75 -8.27 -5.61 -7.28
N ARG A 76 -7.06 -5.37 -7.82
CA ARG A 76 -5.98 -6.36 -7.81
C ARG A 76 -5.51 -6.66 -6.40
N LEU A 77 -5.36 -5.66 -5.55
CA LEU A 77 -4.99 -5.86 -4.15
C LEU A 77 -6.05 -6.67 -3.40
N THR A 78 -7.34 -6.46 -3.68
CA THR A 78 -8.41 -7.26 -3.07
C THR A 78 -8.41 -8.72 -3.57
N GLU A 79 -8.13 -8.95 -4.85
CA GLU A 79 -7.95 -10.31 -5.41
C GLU A 79 -6.78 -11.04 -4.72
N ILE A 80 -5.64 -10.36 -4.57
CA ILE A 80 -4.45 -10.88 -3.88
C ILE A 80 -4.75 -11.18 -2.41
N ALA A 81 -5.38 -10.24 -1.70
CA ALA A 81 -5.73 -10.45 -0.30
C ALA A 81 -6.65 -11.66 -0.09
N ARG A 82 -7.53 -11.99 -1.05
CA ARG A 82 -8.33 -13.21 -0.99
C ARG A 82 -7.50 -14.47 -1.22
N SER A 83 -6.50 -14.42 -2.10
CA SER A 83 -5.69 -15.59 -2.45
C SER A 83 -4.63 -15.93 -1.40
N LEU A 84 -4.09 -14.93 -0.69
CA LEU A 84 -3.07 -15.14 0.35
C LEU A 84 -3.63 -15.77 1.65
N GLY A 85 -4.95 -15.98 1.75
CA GLY A 85 -5.58 -16.54 2.95
C GLY A 85 -5.77 -15.50 4.07
N ARG A 86 -6.29 -15.95 5.22
CA ARG A 86 -6.81 -15.07 6.29
C ARG A 86 -5.87 -14.86 7.48
N SER A 87 -4.70 -15.49 7.52
CA SER A 87 -3.87 -15.49 8.74
C SER A 87 -2.38 -15.50 8.46
N GLY A 88 -1.63 -14.73 9.24
CA GLY A 88 -0.17 -14.69 9.22
C GLY A 88 0.39 -13.40 8.65
N LEU A 89 1.71 -13.30 8.67
CA LEU A 89 2.43 -12.14 8.14
C LEU A 89 2.47 -12.21 6.61
N VAL A 90 2.26 -11.08 5.96
CA VAL A 90 2.43 -10.91 4.51
C VAL A 90 3.65 -10.04 4.29
N SER A 91 4.60 -10.55 3.51
CA SER A 91 5.75 -9.75 3.07
C SER A 91 5.33 -8.89 1.90
N VAL A 92 5.66 -7.59 1.95
CA VAL A 92 5.44 -6.66 0.85
C VAL A 92 6.81 -6.17 0.37
N ALA A 93 7.05 -6.27 -0.94
CA ALA A 93 8.22 -5.73 -1.59
C ALA A 93 7.79 -4.63 -2.56
N LEU A 94 8.57 -3.56 -2.66
CA LEU A 94 8.33 -2.46 -3.58
C LEU A 94 9.55 -2.26 -4.46
N ASP A 95 9.31 -2.04 -5.74
CA ASP A 95 10.30 -1.56 -6.70
C ASP A 95 9.78 -0.29 -7.39
N ALA A 96 10.53 0.23 -8.37
CA ALA A 96 10.21 1.49 -9.05
C ALA A 96 8.84 1.50 -9.78
N GLY A 97 8.22 0.35 -10.06
CA GLY A 97 6.98 0.28 -10.83
C GLY A 97 6.02 -0.82 -10.42
N SER A 98 6.37 -1.64 -9.43
CA SER A 98 5.57 -2.77 -8.97
C SER A 98 5.59 -2.94 -7.46
N ALA A 99 4.54 -3.59 -6.96
CA ALA A 99 4.47 -4.13 -5.61
C ALA A 99 4.36 -5.66 -5.67
N GLY A 100 5.16 -6.34 -4.86
CA GLY A 100 5.11 -7.78 -4.63
C GLY A 100 4.48 -8.10 -3.28
N PHE A 101 3.69 -9.16 -3.23
CA PHE A 101 3.06 -9.70 -2.02
C PHE A 101 3.41 -11.17 -1.90
N GLU A 102 3.84 -11.60 -0.72
CA GLU A 102 4.21 -12.99 -0.46
C GLU A 102 3.65 -13.48 0.88
N HIS A 103 3.07 -14.68 0.84
CA HIS A 103 2.62 -15.40 2.02
C HIS A 103 2.62 -16.91 1.76
N ALA A 104 3.18 -17.70 2.69
CA ALA A 104 3.13 -19.17 2.64
C ALA A 104 3.57 -19.78 1.29
N GLY A 105 4.62 -19.24 0.66
CA GLY A 105 5.15 -19.69 -0.62
C GLY A 105 4.36 -19.21 -1.86
N MET A 106 3.23 -18.54 -1.67
CA MET A 106 2.52 -17.83 -2.73
C MET A 106 3.11 -16.43 -2.91
N ARG A 107 3.53 -16.10 -4.14
CA ARG A 107 4.04 -14.77 -4.51
C ARG A 107 3.24 -14.20 -5.67
N THR A 108 2.80 -12.95 -5.54
CA THR A 108 2.07 -12.22 -6.59
C THR A 108 2.64 -10.82 -6.73
N THR A 109 2.77 -10.33 -7.96
CA THR A 109 3.21 -8.95 -8.26
C THR A 109 2.11 -8.18 -9.00
N VAL A 110 2.07 -6.87 -8.78
CA VAL A 110 1.17 -5.94 -9.46
C VAL A 110 1.91 -4.67 -9.83
N ARG A 111 1.52 -4.06 -10.95
CA ARG A 111 2.02 -2.73 -11.31
C ARG A 111 1.43 -1.66 -10.39
N LEU A 112 2.24 -0.66 -10.10
CA LEU A 112 1.81 0.56 -9.42
C LEU A 112 0.96 1.41 -10.38
N LEU A 113 0.03 2.17 -9.81
CA LEU A 113 -0.72 3.20 -10.51
C LEU A 113 0.02 4.53 -10.39
N GLU A 114 0.01 5.29 -11.48
CA GLU A 114 0.55 6.64 -11.50
C GLU A 114 -0.35 7.63 -10.76
N GLY A 115 0.26 8.68 -10.19
CA GLY A 115 -0.44 9.78 -9.54
C GLY A 115 -0.40 9.76 -8.01
N ARG A 116 -1.29 10.52 -7.38
CA ARG A 116 -1.32 10.70 -5.92
C ARG A 116 -2.77 10.89 -5.45
N LEU A 117 -3.14 10.24 -4.34
CA LEU A 117 -4.41 10.50 -3.66
C LEU A 117 -4.35 11.84 -2.89
N PRO A 118 -5.47 12.56 -2.73
CA PRO A 118 -5.51 13.71 -1.84
C PRO A 118 -5.13 13.29 -0.42
N ARG A 119 -4.40 14.16 0.30
CA ARG A 119 -3.95 13.85 1.66
C ARG A 119 -5.09 14.01 2.66
N HIS A 120 -5.34 12.98 3.48
CA HIS A 120 -6.46 12.94 4.40
C HIS A 120 -6.27 13.84 5.63
N ASP A 121 -5.01 14.02 6.07
CA ASP A 121 -4.60 14.89 7.18
C ASP A 121 -5.04 16.35 6.98
N LYS A 122 -5.14 16.79 5.72
CA LYS A 122 -5.64 18.12 5.36
C LYS A 122 -7.16 18.21 5.23
N LEU A 123 -7.85 17.08 5.16
CA LEU A 123 -9.30 17.01 4.92
C LEU A 123 -10.07 16.70 6.20
N PHE A 124 -9.49 15.90 7.11
CA PHE A 124 -10.16 15.42 8.31
C PHE A 124 -9.18 15.45 9.49
N ALA A 125 -9.62 15.97 10.63
CA ALA A 125 -8.98 15.67 11.90
C ALA A 125 -9.40 14.24 12.29
N LEU A 126 -8.56 13.25 11.96
CA LEU A 126 -8.75 11.89 12.45
C LEU A 126 -8.17 11.81 13.86
N GLU A 127 -8.97 11.44 14.85
CA GLU A 127 -8.42 11.05 16.16
C GLU A 127 -7.52 9.83 15.97
N SER A 128 -6.29 9.90 16.49
CA SER A 128 -5.38 8.76 16.49
C SER A 128 -6.04 7.59 17.25
N PRO A 129 -5.94 6.35 16.75
CA PRO A 129 -6.52 5.19 17.42
C PRO A 129 -5.93 4.92 18.80
#